data_AF-A0A346XTY7-F1
#
_entry.id   AF-A0A346XTY7-F1
#
_cell.length_a   1.000
_cell.length_b   1.000
_cell.length_c   1.000
_cell.angle_alpha   90.00
_cell.angle_beta   90.00
_cell.angle_gamma   90.00
#
_symmetry.space_group_name_H-M   'P 1'
#
loop_
_entity.id
_entity.type
_entity.pdbx_description
1 polymer ?
#
loop_
_entity_poly.entity_id
_entity_poly.type
_entity_poly.pdbx_seq_one_letter_code
_entity_poly.pdbx_strand_id
1 'polypeptide(L)'
;MGLSRSLVADVRRLPEPELRQLLILARGLLLDSESPVVEIDDVPGMPSVQYRQKLVRCNKDACATCPHGPYWYAHWHEEGRKRSQYIGSELPGQVRRKLEALDAERDGQPDGPAPDDDGGRPPLRLL
;
A
#
# COMPACT_ATOMS: atom_id res chain seq x y z
N MET A 1 9.40 -6.09 -13.62
CA MET A 1 10.32 -4.94 -13.81
C MET A 1 9.71 -3.74 -13.11
N GLY A 2 10.53 -2.80 -12.63
CA GLY A 2 10.05 -1.57 -11.96
C GLY A 2 10.43 -0.32 -12.77
N LEU A 3 9.91 0.84 -12.38
CA LEU A 3 10.25 2.11 -13.04
C LEU A 3 11.75 2.43 -12.90
N SER A 4 12.32 3.09 -13.90
CA SER A 4 13.74 3.51 -13.86
C SER A 4 13.95 4.56 -12.76
N ARG A 5 15.16 4.59 -12.16
CA ARG A 5 15.48 5.56 -11.09
C ARG A 5 15.38 7.01 -11.57
N SER A 6 15.75 7.28 -12.83
CA SER A 6 15.63 8.61 -13.43
C SER A 6 14.17 9.04 -13.54
N LEU A 7 13.30 8.18 -14.08
CA LEU A 7 11.87 8.46 -14.19
C LEU A 7 11.23 8.73 -12.83
N VAL A 8 11.58 7.95 -11.80
CA VAL A 8 11.08 8.18 -10.43
C VAL A 8 11.55 9.54 -9.90
N ALA A 9 12.79 9.94 -10.17
CA ALA A 9 13.30 11.24 -9.76
C ALA A 9 12.60 12.40 -10.49
N ASP A 10 12.31 12.23 -11.78
CA ASP A 10 11.62 13.23 -12.59
C ASP A 10 10.17 13.41 -12.13
N VAL A 11 9.44 12.31 -11.92
CA VAL A 11 8.06 12.35 -11.40
C VAL A 11 7.98 13.05 -10.04
N ARG A 12 8.97 12.85 -9.15
CA ARG A 12 9.02 13.53 -7.83
C ARG A 12 9.19 15.04 -7.91
N ARG A 13 9.74 15.55 -9.02
CA ARG A 13 9.98 16.99 -9.21
C ARG A 13 8.78 17.69 -9.85
N LEU A 14 7.80 16.94 -10.35
CA LEU A 14 6.62 17.52 -10.99
C LEU A 14 5.79 18.31 -9.96
N PRO A 15 5.32 19.52 -10.31
CA PRO A 15 4.33 20.24 -9.51
C PRO A 15 2.97 19.53 -9.57
N GLU A 16 2.10 19.84 -8.61
CA GLU A 16 0.79 19.19 -8.46
C GLU A 16 -0.08 19.17 -9.74
N PRO A 17 -0.15 20.23 -10.57
CA PRO A 17 -0.89 20.18 -11.83
C PRO A 17 -0.34 19.14 -12.82
N GLU A 18 0.98 19.04 -12.93
CA GLU A 18 1.65 18.08 -13.83
C GLU A 18 1.52 16.64 -13.30
N LEU A 19 1.53 16.45 -11.98
CA LEU A 19 1.20 15.16 -11.38
C LEU A 19 -0.23 14.71 -11.70
N ARG A 20 -1.19 15.63 -11.69
CA ARG A 20 -2.58 15.33 -12.11
C ARG A 20 -2.66 14.96 -13.59
N GLN A 21 -1.95 15.69 -14.46
CA GLN A 21 -1.88 15.36 -15.88
C GLN A 21 -1.25 13.99 -16.12
N LEU A 22 -0.16 13.68 -15.43
CA LEU A 22 0.49 12.37 -15.48
C LEU A 22 -0.48 11.27 -15.05
N LEU A 23 -1.27 11.48 -13.98
CA LEU A 23 -2.27 10.51 -13.53
C LEU A 23 -3.36 10.27 -14.59
N ILE A 24 -3.87 11.34 -15.21
CA ILE A 24 -4.89 11.25 -16.27
C ILE A 24 -4.34 10.48 -17.48
N LEU A 25 -3.12 10.82 -17.93
CA LEU A 25 -2.46 10.15 -19.05
C LEU A 25 -2.22 8.67 -18.75
N ALA A 26 -1.62 8.37 -17.60
CA ALA A 26 -1.33 7.01 -17.18
C ALA A 26 -2.61 6.16 -17.10
N ARG A 27 -3.70 6.74 -16.59
CA ARG A 27 -5.01 6.09 -16.55
C ARG A 27 -5.54 5.79 -17.96
N GLY A 28 -5.49 6.76 -18.87
CA GLY A 28 -5.94 6.56 -20.26
C GLY A 28 -5.19 5.41 -20.94
N LEU A 29 -3.87 5.34 -20.74
CA LEU A 29 -3.03 4.27 -21.27
C LEU A 29 -3.35 2.90 -20.67
N LEU A 30 -3.70 2.84 -19.37
CA LEU A 30 -4.06 1.59 -18.70
C LEU A 30 -5.44 1.07 -19.12
N LEU A 31 -6.40 1.96 -19.39
CA LEU A 31 -7.74 1.57 -19.87
C LEU A 31 -7.72 1.08 -21.32
N ASP A 32 -6.83 1.61 -22.16
CA ASP A 32 -6.69 1.22 -23.57
C ASP A 32 -5.90 -0.10 -23.74
N SER A 33 -5.04 -0.44 -22.78
CA SER A 33 -4.47 -1.78 -22.72
C SER A 33 -5.54 -2.78 -22.28
N GLU A 34 -5.84 -3.81 -23.07
CA GLU A 34 -6.85 -4.86 -22.81
C GLU A 34 -6.55 -5.76 -21.57
N SER A 35 -6.16 -5.18 -20.43
CA SER A 35 -5.98 -5.90 -19.16
C SER A 35 -7.24 -5.72 -18.31
N PRO A 36 -8.04 -6.79 -18.08
CA PRO A 36 -9.26 -6.70 -17.30
C PRO A 36 -8.92 -6.70 -15.81
N VAL A 37 -8.48 -5.55 -15.26
CA VAL A 37 -8.32 -5.40 -13.81
C VAL A 37 -8.75 -4.01 -13.34
N VAL A 38 -10.01 -3.90 -12.97
CA VAL A 38 -10.59 -2.93 -12.02
C VAL A 38 -10.67 -3.70 -10.70
N GLU A 39 -10.10 -3.25 -9.58
CA GLU A 39 -10.68 -2.33 -8.60
C GLU A 39 -9.66 -2.12 -7.51
N ILE A 40 -9.50 -0.87 -7.07
CA ILE A 40 -9.09 -0.48 -5.71
C ILE A 40 -9.89 0.71 -5.23
N ASP A 41 -10.29 0.56 -3.98
CA ASP A 41 -11.47 1.09 -3.31
C ASP A 41 -11.44 2.58 -2.95
N ASP A 42 -10.84 3.46 -3.75
CA ASP A 42 -11.05 4.92 -3.58
C ASP A 42 -10.98 5.72 -4.90
N VAL A 43 -10.60 5.10 -6.04
CA VAL A 43 -10.71 5.68 -7.40
C VAL A 43 -10.96 4.52 -8.37
N PRO A 44 -12.11 4.43 -9.05
CA PRO A 44 -12.43 3.29 -9.91
C PRO A 44 -11.35 3.02 -10.96
N GLY A 45 -10.72 1.84 -10.88
CA GLY A 45 -9.73 1.33 -11.85
C GLY A 45 -8.24 1.49 -11.50
N MET A 46 -7.85 1.81 -10.25
CA MET A 46 -6.44 1.74 -9.81
C MET A 46 -6.17 0.60 -8.83
N PRO A 47 -4.92 0.33 -8.40
CA PRO A 47 -4.60 -0.60 -7.32
C PRO A 47 -4.48 0.01 -5.89
N SER A 48 -4.59 -0.82 -4.84
CA SER A 48 -4.70 -0.59 -3.38
C SER A 48 -3.33 -0.77 -2.87
N VAL A 49 -2.77 0.38 -2.57
CA VAL A 49 -1.39 0.50 -2.22
C VAL A 49 -1.32 0.57 -0.71
N GLN A 50 -0.85 -0.52 -0.11
CA GLN A 50 -0.45 -0.56 1.28
C GLN A 50 0.99 -0.10 1.40
N TYR A 51 1.26 0.86 2.28
CA TYR A 51 2.62 1.32 2.58
C TYR A 51 3.14 0.63 3.84
N ARG A 52 4.38 0.11 3.79
CA ARG A 52 5.03 -0.53 4.94
C ARG A 52 6.49 -0.14 5.05
N GLN A 53 6.96 0.09 6.28
CA GLN A 53 8.38 0.26 6.57
C GLN A 53 9.08 -1.10 6.66
N LYS A 54 10.34 -1.15 6.21
CA LYS A 54 11.22 -2.33 6.28
C LYS A 54 12.65 -1.92 6.59
N LEU A 55 13.30 -2.71 7.43
CA LEU A 55 14.76 -2.71 7.59
C LEU A 55 15.38 -3.68 6.57
N VAL A 56 16.49 -3.30 5.94
CA VAL A 56 17.12 -4.05 4.84
C VAL A 56 18.58 -4.35 5.16
N ARG A 57 19.02 -5.60 4.95
CA ARG A 57 20.44 -5.99 5.02
C ARG A 57 21.07 -5.84 3.63
N CYS A 58 22.24 -5.22 3.53
CA CYS A 58 22.89 -4.93 2.24
C CYS A 58 23.80 -6.05 1.72
N ASN A 59 23.96 -7.15 2.46
CA ASN A 59 24.80 -8.31 2.15
C ASN A 59 26.28 -8.00 1.83
N LYS A 60 26.82 -6.87 2.33
CA LYS A 60 28.27 -6.61 2.29
C LYS A 60 28.91 -7.17 3.56
N ASP A 61 29.93 -8.02 3.40
CA ASP A 61 30.59 -8.72 4.52
C ASP A 61 31.15 -7.78 5.60
N ALA A 62 31.60 -6.58 5.21
CA ALA A 62 32.16 -5.58 6.11
C ALA A 62 31.16 -4.50 6.58
N CYS A 63 29.85 -4.66 6.37
CA CYS A 63 28.88 -3.65 6.77
C CYS A 63 28.56 -3.70 8.28
N ALA A 64 29.14 -2.77 9.04
CA ALA A 64 28.90 -2.63 10.48
C ALA A 64 27.59 -1.89 10.82
N THR A 65 26.92 -1.28 9.85
CA THR A 65 25.74 -0.40 10.05
C THR A 65 24.42 -1.05 9.62
N CYS A 66 24.43 -2.36 9.37
CA CYS A 66 23.22 -3.13 9.10
C CYS A 66 22.45 -3.44 10.40
N PRO A 67 21.11 -3.53 10.33
CA PRO A 67 20.26 -3.36 9.15
C PRO A 67 19.99 -1.86 8.84
N HIS A 68 19.83 -1.53 7.56
CA HIS A 68 19.56 -0.16 7.11
C HIS A 68 18.06 0.15 7.09
N GLY A 69 17.74 1.44 7.21
CA GLY A 69 16.37 1.94 7.17
C GLY A 69 15.97 2.62 8.50
N PRO A 70 14.66 2.75 8.76
CA PRO A 70 13.56 2.14 8.01
C PRO A 70 13.36 2.73 6.61
N TYR A 71 12.98 1.87 5.66
CA TYR A 71 12.61 2.27 4.30
C TYR A 71 11.16 1.93 4.00
N TRP A 72 10.48 2.82 3.31
CA TRP A 72 9.11 2.64 2.84
C TRP A 72 9.04 1.84 1.53
N TYR A 73 8.08 0.92 1.53
CA TYR A 73 7.66 0.15 0.36
C TYR A 73 6.15 0.29 0.17
N ALA A 74 5.73 0.49 -1.07
CA ALA A 74 4.36 0.34 -1.51
C ALA A 74 4.11 -1.12 -1.91
N HIS A 75 2.94 -1.67 -1.58
CA HIS A 75 2.51 -3.03 -1.87
C HIS A 75 1.09 -3.02 -2.46
N TRP A 76 0.89 -3.66 -3.60
CA TRP A 76 -0.42 -3.80 -4.22
C TRP A 76 -0.55 -5.16 -4.91
N HIS A 77 -1.76 -5.53 -5.31
CA HIS A 77 -1.98 -6.66 -6.20
C HIS A 77 -2.27 -6.16 -7.61
N GLU A 78 -1.69 -6.83 -8.60
CA GLU A 78 -1.85 -6.54 -10.02
C GLU A 78 -1.91 -7.88 -10.74
N GLU A 79 -2.97 -8.13 -11.50
CA GLU A 79 -3.17 -9.40 -12.24
C GLU A 79 -3.02 -10.66 -11.34
N GLY A 80 -3.58 -10.60 -10.13
CA GLY A 80 -3.48 -11.68 -9.13
C GLY A 80 -2.09 -11.87 -8.52
N ARG A 81 -1.11 -11.01 -8.83
CA ARG A 81 0.26 -11.08 -8.33
C ARG A 81 0.55 -9.94 -7.37
N LYS A 82 1.23 -10.26 -6.27
CA LYS A 82 1.73 -9.27 -5.33
C LYS A 82 2.88 -8.47 -5.95
N ARG A 83 2.75 -7.16 -5.95
CA ARG A 83 3.76 -6.20 -6.39
C ARG A 83 4.31 -5.41 -5.21
N SER A 84 5.50 -4.87 -5.41
CA SER A 84 6.10 -3.94 -4.46
C SER A 84 6.97 -2.91 -5.15
N GLN A 85 6.93 -1.67 -4.67
CA GLN A 85 7.78 -0.59 -5.13
C GLN A 85 8.53 0.01 -3.94
N TYR A 86 9.85 0.11 -4.06
CA TYR A 86 10.68 0.86 -3.11
C TYR A 86 10.40 2.36 -3.26
N ILE A 87 10.10 3.01 -2.13
CA ILE A 87 9.83 4.44 -2.06
C ILE A 87 11.07 5.18 -1.55
N GLY A 88 11.60 4.84 -0.37
CA GLY A 88 12.73 5.56 0.21
C GLY A 88 12.64 5.67 1.71
N SER A 89 13.52 6.47 2.32
CA SER A 89 13.47 6.76 3.77
C SER A 89 12.23 7.57 4.17
N GLU A 90 11.70 8.37 3.25
CA GLU A 90 10.55 9.25 3.50
C GLU A 90 9.41 8.96 2.51
N LEU A 91 8.17 8.98 3.02
CA LEU A 91 6.97 8.99 2.20
C LEU A 91 6.72 10.41 1.64
N PRO A 92 6.05 10.51 0.48
CA PRO A 92 5.44 11.77 0.07
C PRO A 92 4.55 12.33 1.19
N GLY A 93 4.67 13.63 1.49
CA GLY A 93 4.04 14.24 2.67
C GLY A 93 2.51 14.06 2.72
N GLN A 94 1.83 14.02 1.57
CA GLN A 94 0.39 13.75 1.52
C GLN A 94 0.04 12.32 1.94
N VAL A 95 0.84 11.33 1.50
CA VAL A 95 0.67 9.91 1.86
C VAL A 95 0.93 9.71 3.35
N ARG A 96 2.00 10.34 3.87
CA ARG A 96 2.30 10.33 5.30
C ARG A 96 1.11 10.82 6.13
N ARG A 97 0.55 11.99 5.79
CA ARG A 97 -0.61 12.55 6.49
C ARG A 97 -1.85 11.66 6.41
N LYS A 98 -2.12 11.04 5.25
CA LYS A 98 -3.25 10.10 5.10
C LYS A 98 -3.06 8.88 6.00
N LEU A 99 -1.85 8.32 6.08
CA LEU A 99 -1.56 7.19 6.97
C LEU A 99 -1.70 7.57 8.45
N GLU A 100 -1.16 8.71 8.86
CA GLU A 100 -1.30 9.23 10.23
C GLU A 100 -2.77 9.41 10.63
N ALA A 101 -3.62 9.90 9.70
CA ALA A 101 -5.06 10.01 9.93
C ALA A 101 -5.74 8.65 10.08
N LEU A 102 -5.44 7.69 9.20
CA LEU A 102 -6.00 6.33 9.26
C LEU A 102 -5.59 5.57 10.54
N ASP A 103 -4.34 5.75 10.99
CA ASP A 103 -3.87 5.16 12.24
C ASP A 103 -4.58 5.80 13.45
N ALA A 104 -4.77 7.12 13.44
CA ALA A 104 -5.52 7.81 14.50
C ALA A 104 -6.99 7.39 14.56
N GLU A 105 -7.63 7.17 13.41
CA GLU A 105 -9.00 6.63 13.32
C GLU A 105 -9.09 5.21 13.88
N ARG A 106 -8.11 4.34 13.57
CA ARG A 106 -8.04 2.98 14.10
C ARG A 106 -7.86 2.96 15.62
N ASP A 107 -6.96 3.78 16.13
CA ASP A 107 -6.64 3.82 17.56
C ASP A 107 -7.77 4.50 18.39
N GLY A 108 -8.67 5.25 17.72
CA GLY A 108 -9.85 5.89 18.31
C GLY A 108 -11.15 5.07 18.25
N GLN A 109 -11.17 3.94 17.55
CA GLN A 109 -12.34 3.04 17.50
C GLN A 109 -12.35 2.19 18.78
N PRO A 110 -13.33 2.33 19.70
CA PRO A 110 -13.42 1.44 20.86
C PRO A 110 -13.57 0.01 20.36
N ASP A 111 -12.93 -0.95 21.05
CA ASP A 111 -13.14 -2.38 20.82
C ASP A 111 -14.65 -2.60 20.63
N GLY A 112 -15.04 -3.07 19.44
CA GLY A 112 -16.44 -3.38 19.15
C GLY A 112 -16.99 -4.31 20.25
N PRO A 113 -18.30 -4.28 20.54
CA PRO A 113 -18.86 -5.17 21.55
C PRO A 113 -18.41 -6.60 21.24
N ALA A 114 -17.87 -7.28 22.25
CA ALA A 114 -17.46 -8.67 22.15
C ALA A 114 -18.58 -9.47 21.46
N PRO A 115 -18.25 -10.41 20.56
CA PRO A 115 -19.28 -11.23 19.92
C PRO A 115 -20.14 -11.87 21.01
N ASP A 116 -21.46 -11.71 20.89
CA ASP A 116 -22.41 -12.34 21.80
C ASP A 116 -22.11 -13.84 21.84
N ASP A 117 -21.71 -14.32 23.02
CA ASP A 117 -21.56 -15.74 23.33
C ASP A 117 -22.96 -16.36 23.39
N ASP A 118 -23.57 -16.58 22.22
CA ASP A 118 -24.79 -17.37 22.10
C ASP A 118 -24.42 -18.83 22.36
N GLY A 119 -24.51 -19.20 23.64
CA GLY A 119 -24.33 -20.55 24.17
C GLY A 119 -25.31 -21.57 23.58
N GLY A 120 -25.13 -21.89 22.30
CA GLY A 120 -25.83 -22.94 21.58
C GLY A 120 -25.29 -24.33 21.92
N ARG A 121 -25.60 -24.82 23.12
CA ARG A 121 -25.43 -26.24 23.48
C ARG A 121 -26.53 -27.05 22.77
N PRO A 122 -26.22 -28.02 21.88
CA PRO A 122 -27.26 -28.87 21.30
C PRO A 122 -27.82 -29.84 22.36
N PRO A 123 -29.10 -30.24 22.28
CA PRO A 123 -29.66 -31.20 23.21
C PRO A 123 -29.04 -32.58 22.98
N LEU A 124 -28.51 -33.17 24.05
CA LEU A 124 -28.17 -34.60 24.07
C LEU A 124 -29.49 -35.39 23.94
N ARG A 125 -29.67 -36.07 22.80
CA ARG A 125 -30.67 -37.14 22.67
C ARG A 125 -30.11 -38.39 23.36
N LEU A 126 -30.78 -38.82 24.43
CA LEU A 126 -30.69 -40.19 24.94
C LEU A 126 -31.99 -40.92 24.58
N LEU A 127 -31.81 -42.17 24.17
CA LEU A 127 -32.83 -43.16 23.81
C LEU A 127 -33.79 -43.45 24.95
#